data_AF-A0A948UG12-F1
#
_entry.id   AF-A0A948UG12-F1
#
_cell.length_a   1.000
_cell.length_b   1.000
_cell.length_c   1.000
_cell.angle_alpha   90.00
_cell.angle_beta   90.00
_cell.angle_gamma   90.00
#
_symmetry.space_group_name_H-M   'P 1'
#
loop_
_entity.id
_entity.type
_entity.pdbx_description
1 polymer ?
#
loop_
_entity_poly.entity_id
_entity_poly.type
_entity_poly.pdbx_seq_one_letter_code
_entity_poly.pdbx_strand_id
1 'polypeptide(L)' 'MKDEILKHLYDVKDATLAIKRFIEGKTFDDYKGDVLLQSGVERKFEIVGEALDRIKTF' A
#
# COMPACT_ATOMS: atom_id res chain seq x y z
N MET A 1 -1.54 -1.15 -23.34
CA MET A 1 -0.94 -2.26 -22.56
C MET A 1 0.22 -1.78 -21.70
N LYS A 2 1.33 -1.27 -22.26
CA LYS A 2 2.48 -0.78 -21.47
C LYS A 2 2.11 0.31 -20.46
N ASP A 3 1.26 1.26 -20.87
CA ASP A 3 0.87 2.38 -20.00
C ASP A 3 -0.02 1.94 -18.82
N GLU A 4 -0.87 0.93 -19.00
CA GLU A 4 -1.70 0.36 -17.92
C GLU A 4 -0.84 -0.36 -16.88
N ILE A 5 0.15 -1.14 -17.32
CA ILE A 5 1.12 -1.77 -16.41
C ILE A 5 1.90 -0.70 -15.63
N LEU A 6 2.36 0.36 -16.30
CA LEU A 6 3.08 1.45 -15.65
C LEU A 6 2.23 2.18 -14.60
N LYS A 7 0.94 2.39 -14.90
CA LYS A 7 -0.02 2.97 -13.94
C LYS A 7 -0.15 2.11 -12.69
N HIS A 8 -0.32 0.80 -12.83
CA HIS A 8 -0.42 -0.08 -11.67
C HIS A 8 0.87 -0.19 -10.87
N LEU A 9 2.04 -0.16 -11.53
CA LEU A 9 3.31 -0.06 -10.82
C LEU A 9 3.45 1.26 -10.05
N TYR A 10 2.89 2.35 -10.57
CA TYR A 10 2.81 3.61 -9.84
C TYR A 10 1.90 3.52 -8.61
N ASP A 11 0.74 2.87 -8.73
CA ASP A 11 -0.17 2.62 -7.60
C ASP A 11 0.54 1.82 -6.49
N VAL A 12 1.28 0.77 -6.86
CA VAL A 12 2.10 -0.02 -5.92
C VAL A 12 3.15 0.85 -5.21
N LYS A 13 3.87 1.67 -5.98
CA LYS A 13 4.89 2.56 -5.44
C LYS A 13 4.28 3.57 -4.45
N ASP A 14 3.20 4.24 -4.82
CA ASP A 14 2.58 5.25 -3.97
C ASP A 14 1.99 4.65 -2.69
N ALA A 15 1.34 3.47 -2.80
CA ALA A 15 0.82 2.76 -1.64
C ALA A 15 1.93 2.35 -0.66
N THR A 16 3.06 1.85 -1.18
CA THR A 16 4.22 1.48 -0.36
C THR A 16 4.84 2.69 0.34
N LEU A 17 4.95 3.83 -0.36
CA LEU A 17 5.41 5.10 0.23
C LEU A 17 4.43 5.65 1.27
N ALA A 18 3.12 5.45 1.10
CA ALA A 18 2.13 5.80 2.10
C ALA A 18 2.29 4.96 3.38
N ILE A 19 2.47 3.64 3.26
CA ILE A 19 2.74 2.76 4.42
C ILE A 19 3.95 3.28 5.20
N LYS A 20 5.06 3.55 4.51
CA LYS A 20 6.28 4.05 5.15
C LYS A 20 6.03 5.36 5.92
N ARG A 21 5.26 6.28 5.35
CA ARG A 21 4.89 7.56 6.01
C ARG A 21 3.97 7.35 7.20
N PHE A 22 3.02 6.41 7.12
CA PHE A 22 2.07 6.15 8.21
C PHE A 22 2.76 5.61 9.47
N ILE A 23 3.75 4.74 9.29
CA ILE A 23 4.47 4.10 10.41
C ILE A 23 5.74 4.85 10.84
N GLU A 24 6.07 5.97 10.18
CA GLU A 24 7.30 6.72 10.47
C GLU A 24 7.29 7.24 11.92
N GLY A 25 8.36 6.93 12.65
CA GLY A 25 8.51 7.30 14.06
C GLY A 25 7.60 6.56 15.03
N LYS A 26 6.83 5.56 14.57
CA LYS A 26 5.94 4.75 15.42
C LYS A 26 6.59 3.42 15.77
N THR A 27 6.37 2.99 17.00
CA THR A 27 6.71 1.63 17.44
C THR A 27 5.61 0.65 17.02
N PHE A 28 5.88 -0.65 17.19
CA PHE A 28 4.87 -1.67 16.95
C PHE A 28 3.73 -1.64 17.97
N ASP A 29 4.00 -1.19 19.20
CA ASP A 29 2.96 -1.04 20.22
C ASP A 29 2.06 0.16 19.89
N ASP A 30 2.63 1.27 19.39
CA ASP A 30 1.84 2.39 18.85
C ASP A 30 0.94 1.92 17.70
N TYR A 31 1.47 1.08 16.80
CA TYR A 31 0.70 0.48 15.73
C TYR A 31 -0.46 -0.37 16.25
N LYS A 32 -0.20 -1.28 17.18
CA LYS A 32 -1.23 -2.14 17.78
C LYS A 32 -2.30 -1.39 18.57
N GLY A 33 -1.95 -0.26 19.18
CA GLY A 33 -2.88 0.57 19.93
C GLY A 33 -3.77 1.47 19.06
N ASP A 34 -3.43 1.68 17.79
CA ASP A 34 -4.11 2.62 16.89
C ASP A 34 -4.81 1.88 15.74
N VAL A 35 -6.12 1.69 15.88
CA VAL A 35 -6.97 1.01 14.89
C VAL A 35 -6.99 1.76 13.56
N LEU A 36 -6.98 3.10 13.58
CA LEU A 36 -7.01 3.90 12.35
C LEU A 36 -5.72 3.72 11.55
N LEU A 37 -4.59 3.69 12.24
CA LEU A 37 -3.29 3.40 11.63
C LEU A 37 -3.24 1.99 11.04
N GLN A 38 -3.74 0.98 11.77
CA GLN A 38 -3.84 -0.39 11.28
C GLN A 38 -4.67 -0.46 10.00
N SER A 39 -5.89 0.05 10.02
CA SER A 39 -6.77 0.06 8.84
C SER A 39 -6.15 0.82 7.66
N GLY A 40 -5.44 1.92 7.94
CA GLY A 40 -4.72 2.67 6.92
C GLY A 40 -3.60 1.86 6.26
N VAL A 41 -2.79 1.15 7.04
CA VAL A 41 -1.70 0.29 6.54
C VAL A 41 -2.26 -0.92 5.79
N GLU A 42 -3.25 -1.62 6.36
CA GLU A 42 -3.92 -2.77 5.74
C GLU A 42 -4.54 -2.40 4.39
N ARG A 43 -5.26 -1.28 4.30
CA ARG A 43 -5.83 -0.83 3.03
C ARG A 43 -4.76 -0.52 1.98
N LYS A 44 -3.61 0.01 2.37
CA LYS A 44 -2.50 0.22 1.42
C LYS A 44 -1.91 -1.10 0.93
N PHE A 45 -1.84 -2.13 1.77
CA PHE A 45 -1.47 -3.48 1.32
C PHE A 45 -2.51 -4.09 0.37
N GLU A 46 -3.81 -3.89 0.62
CA GLU A 46 -4.86 -4.32 -0.32
C GLU A 46 -4.69 -3.66 -1.70
N ILE A 47 -4.45 -2.35 -1.75
CA ILE A 47 -4.22 -1.62 -3.00
C ILE A 47 -3.00 -2.16 -3.75
N VAL A 48 -1.91 -2.50 -3.04
CA VAL A 48 -0.75 -3.16 -3.64
C VAL A 48 -1.16 -4.50 -4.27
N GLY A 49 -1.90 -5.32 -3.52
CA GLY A 49 -2.40 -6.61 -4.02
C GLY A 49 -3.29 -6.46 -5.26
N GLU A 50 -4.27 -5.56 -5.21
CA GLU A 50 -5.16 -5.27 -6.34
C GLU A 50 -4.40 -4.80 -7.58
N ALA A 51 -3.39 -3.94 -7.42
CA ALA A 51 -2.58 -3.45 -8.53
C ALA A 51 -1.71 -4.54 -9.15
N LEU A 52 -1.10 -5.40 -8.32
CA LEU A 52 -0.30 -6.55 -8.78
C LEU A 52 -1.17 -7.59 -9.50
N ASP A 53 -2.38 -7.85 -9.01
CA ASP A 53 -3.32 -8.77 -9.65
C ASP A 53 -3.71 -8.27 -11.05
N ARG A 54 -4.00 -6.96 -11.18
CA ARG A 54 -4.27 -6.33 -12.48
C ARG A 54 -3.08 -6.49 -13.43
N ILE A 55 -1.84 -6.29 -12.97
CA ILE A 55 -0.63 -6.50 -13.79
C ILE A 55 -0.54 -7.94 -14.30
N LYS A 56 -0.82 -8.93 -13.44
CA LYS A 56 -0.76 -10.36 -13.79
C LYS A 56 -1.78 -10.76 -14.86
N THR A 57 -2.92 -10.08 -14.93
CA THR A 57 -3.99 -10.40 -15.89
C THR A 57 -3.75 -9.81 -17.28
N PHE A 58 -2.79 -8.89 -17.45
CA PHE A 58 -2.36 -8.37 -18.76
C PHE A 58 -1.34 -9.28 -19.43
#